data_AF-A0A7K6ZAJ6-F1
#
_entry.id   AF-A0A7K6ZAJ6-F1
#
_cell.length_a   1.000
_cell.length_b   1.000
_cell.length_c   1.000
_cell.angle_alpha   90.00
_cell.angle_beta   90.00
_cell.angle_gamma   90.00
#
_symmetry.space_group_name_H-M   'P 1'
#
loop_
_entity.id
_entity.type
_entity.pdbx_description
1 polymer ?
#
loop_
_entity_poly.entity_id
_entity_poly.type
_entity_poly.pdbx_seq_one_letter_code
_entity_poly.pdbx_strand_id
1 'polypeptide(L)' 'LNASDPDEGPNGETQYSFGVHTSDSVRRLFALDPRSGKVRVSGALDFEESPFYEIYVRAHDGGVPEMEGHCVLQ' A
#
# COMPACT_ATOMS: atom_id res chain seq x y z
N LEU A 1 18.87 -23.33 -10.48
CA LEU A 1 17.41 -23.31 -10.36
C LEU A 1 16.95 -21.94 -10.79
N ASN A 2 16.22 -21.84 -11.90
CA ASN A 2 15.68 -20.60 -12.41
C ASN A 2 14.20 -20.59 -12.05
N ALA A 3 13.76 -19.65 -11.24
CA ALA A 3 12.35 -19.46 -10.90
C ALA A 3 11.87 -18.22 -11.66
N SER A 4 11.04 -18.44 -12.67
CA SER A 4 10.24 -17.38 -13.29
C SER A 4 8.83 -17.50 -12.74
N ASP A 5 8.38 -16.48 -12.02
CA ASP A 5 6.97 -16.34 -11.63
C ASP A 5 6.15 -15.94 -12.87
N PRO A 6 5.12 -16.70 -13.25
CA PRO A 6 4.33 -16.45 -14.44
C PRO A 6 3.05 -15.68 -14.11
N ASP A 7 3.16 -14.41 -13.72
CA ASP A 7 2.01 -13.50 -13.66
C ASP A 7 2.26 -12.28 -14.57
N GLU A 8 2.58 -12.54 -15.84
CA GLU A 8 2.69 -11.52 -16.88
C GLU A 8 1.42 -11.57 -17.74
N GLY A 9 0.39 -10.83 -17.30
CA GLY A 9 -0.89 -10.70 -18.02
C GLY A 9 -1.70 -9.48 -17.56
N PRO A 10 -2.50 -8.85 -18.45
CA PRO A 10 -3.20 -7.59 -18.20
C PRO A 10 -4.37 -7.65 -17.19
N ASN A 11 -4.58 -8.80 -16.54
CA ASN A 11 -5.49 -8.96 -15.39
C ASN A 11 -4.78 -8.76 -14.04
N GLY A 12 -3.48 -8.45 -14.03
CA GLY A 12 -2.64 -8.33 -12.84
C GLY A 12 -2.29 -6.91 -12.41
N GLU A 13 -3.01 -5.88 -12.88
CA GLU A 13 -2.78 -4.50 -12.43
C GLU A 13 -3.47 -4.28 -11.07
N THR A 14 -2.85 -4.83 -10.02
CA THR A 14 -3.25 -4.59 -8.64
C THR A 14 -3.02 -3.12 -8.30
N GLN A 15 -4.07 -2.43 -7.87
CA GLN A 15 -3.99 -1.06 -7.41
C GLN A 15 -3.93 -0.99 -5.89
N TYR A 16 -2.99 -0.19 -5.39
CA TYR A 16 -2.76 0.00 -3.97
C TYR A 16 -3.31 1.35 -3.51
N SER A 17 -3.96 1.37 -2.36
CA SER A 17 -4.51 2.57 -1.74
C SER A 17 -4.38 2.52 -0.22
N PHE A 18 -4.43 3.67 0.45
CA PHE A 18 -4.53 3.71 1.90
C PHE A 18 -5.90 3.19 2.34
N GLY A 19 -5.88 2.21 3.24
CA GLY A 19 -7.07 1.69 3.89
C GLY A 19 -7.79 2.75 4.72
N VAL A 20 -9.08 2.51 4.96
CA VAL A 20 -9.98 3.43 5.69
C VAL A 20 -9.52 3.73 7.12
N HIS A 21 -8.71 2.86 7.72
CA HIS A 21 -8.17 3.03 9.08
C HIS A 21 -6.87 3.87 9.13
N THR A 22 -6.28 4.20 7.98
CA THR A 22 -5.10 5.08 7.92
C THR A 22 -5.52 6.54 8.17
N SER A 23 -4.99 7.15 9.23
CA SER A 23 -5.30 8.53 9.63
C SER A 23 -4.86 9.58 8.61
N ASP A 24 -5.52 10.74 8.59
CA ASP A 24 -5.17 11.84 7.68
C ASP A 24 -3.77 12.44 7.93
N SER A 25 -3.27 12.34 9.15
CA SER A 25 -1.88 12.75 9.46
C SER A 25 -0.89 11.79 8.79
N VAL A 26 -1.11 10.47 8.90
CA VAL A 26 -0.29 9.46 8.22
C VAL A 26 -0.36 9.62 6.70
N ARG A 27 -1.55 9.86 6.14
CA ARG A 27 -1.75 10.11 4.69
C ARG A 27 -1.00 11.34 4.17
N ARG A 28 -0.61 12.29 5.03
CA ARG A 28 0.21 13.46 4.69
C ARG A 28 1.71 13.19 4.85
N LEU A 29 2.08 12.36 5.82
CA LEU A 29 3.48 12.01 6.12
C LEU A 29 4.04 10.91 5.21
N PHE A 30 3.17 10.09 4.63
CA PHE A 30 3.54 8.98 3.76
C PHE A 30 2.84 9.06 2.40
N ALA A 31 3.56 8.66 1.36
CA ALA A 31 3.05 8.48 0.00
C ALA A 31 3.04 6.98 -0.35
N LEU A 32 1.99 6.52 -1.04
CA LEU A 32 1.86 5.16 -1.53
C LEU A 32 1.79 5.18 -3.07
N ASP A 33 2.68 4.43 -3.72
CA ASP A 33 2.62 4.22 -5.16
C ASP A 33 1.47 3.26 -5.49
N PRO A 34 0.44 3.70 -6.24
CA PRO A 34 -0.73 2.88 -6.51
C PRO A 34 -0.46 1.71 -7.46
N ARG A 35 0.65 1.69 -8.21
CA ARG A 35 0.98 0.57 -9.11
C ARG A 35 1.94 -0.42 -8.47
N SER A 36 2.89 0.06 -7.69
CA SER A 36 3.93 -0.80 -7.11
C SER A 36 3.73 -1.13 -5.64
N GLY A 37 2.78 -0.49 -4.95
CA GLY A 37 2.55 -0.63 -3.51
C GLY A 37 3.68 -0.08 -2.63
N LYS A 38 4.61 0.71 -3.19
CA LYS A 38 5.77 1.23 -2.44
C LYS A 38 5.33 2.40 -1.57
N VAL A 39 5.56 2.28 -0.27
CA VAL A 39 5.37 3.37 0.69
C VAL A 39 6.66 4.15 0.84
N ARG A 40 6.57 5.47 0.81
CA ARG A 40 7.69 6.40 0.98
C ARG A 40 7.31 7.49 1.98
N VAL A 41 8.30 8.01 2.69
CA VAL A 41 8.11 9.17 3.56
C VAL A 41 8.05 10.43 2.70
N SER A 42 6.99 11.24 2.89
CA SER A 42 6.78 12.52 2.21
C SER A 42 6.82 13.73 3.15
N GLY A 43 6.76 13.52 4.46
CA GLY A 43 6.83 14.56 5.49
C GLY A 43 7.97 14.35 6.49
N ALA A 44 8.11 15.28 7.43
CA ALA A 44 9.02 15.12 8.56
C ALA A 44 8.42 14.13 9.57
N LEU A 45 9.22 13.14 9.98
CA LEU A 45 8.85 12.22 11.05
C LEU A 45 9.58 12.66 12.31
N ASP A 46 8.83 12.90 13.38
CA ASP A 46 9.36 13.23 14.68
C ASP A 46 8.91 12.18 15.70
N PHE A 47 9.87 11.59 16.40
CA PHE A 47 9.63 10.56 17.40
C PHE A 47 8.89 11.13 18.63
N GLU A 48 9.10 12.41 18.95
CA GLU A 48 8.42 13.07 20.07
C GLU A 48 6.93 13.31 19.76
N GLU A 49 6.59 13.51 18.49
CA GLU A 49 5.20 13.62 18.03
C GLU A 49 4.52 12.25 17.93
N SER A 50 5.21 11.25 17.38
CA SER A 50 4.66 9.90 17.28
C SER A 50 5.75 8.81 17.28
N PRO A 51 5.71 7.88 18.24
CA PRO A 51 6.73 6.83 18.33
C PRO A 51 6.52 5.69 17.32
N PHE A 52 5.33 5.57 16.73
CA PHE A 52 5.01 4.59 15.69
C PHE A 52 3.86 5.09 14.82
N TYR A 53 3.78 4.61 13.57
CA TYR A 53 2.70 4.94 12.65
C TYR A 53 2.09 3.66 12.09
N GLU A 54 0.77 3.51 12.22
CA GLU A 54 0.07 2.41 11.57
C GLU A 54 -0.43 2.84 10.19
N ILE A 55 -0.02 2.11 9.15
CA ILE A 55 -0.41 2.35 7.77
C ILE A 55 -1.19 1.14 7.27
N TYR A 56 -2.49 1.32 7.08
CA TYR A 56 -3.35 0.32 6.47
C TYR A 56 -3.26 0.48 4.95
N VAL A 57 -2.97 -0.60 4.25
CA VAL A 57 -2.88 -0.66 2.79
C VAL A 57 -3.91 -1.65 2.26
N ARG A 58 -4.68 -1.21 1.27
CA ARG A 58 -5.64 -2.01 0.52
C ARG A 58 -5.10 -2.21 -0.89
N ALA A 59 -5.02 -3.47 -1.32
CA ALA A 59 -4.72 -3.87 -2.67
C ALA A 59 -5.99 -4.40 -3.32
N HIS A 60 -6.35 -3.95 -4.51
CA HIS A 60 -7.51 -4.47 -5.24
C HIS A 60 -7.11 -4.78 -6.68
N ASP A 61 -7.61 -5.89 -7.22
CA ASP A 61 -7.47 -6.19 -8.64
C ASP A 61 -8.57 -5.50 -9.48
N GLY A 62 -8.35 -5.43 -10.79
CA GLY A 62 -9.36 -4.97 -11.75
C GLY A 62 -10.26 -6.10 -12.27
N GLY A 63 -10.31 -7.23 -11.56
CA GLY A 63 -11.05 -8.41 -11.96
C GLY A 63 -12.56 -8.24 -11.83
N VAL A 64 -13.33 -9.16 -12.42
CA VAL A 64 -14.78 -9.28 -12.20
C VAL A 64 -15.10 -10.74 -11.83
N PRO A 65 -15.48 -11.04 -10.56
CA PRO A 65 -15.62 -10.11 -9.45
C PRO A 65 -14.28 -9.53 -8.98
N GLU A 66 -14.30 -8.29 -8.48
CA GLU A 66 -13.12 -7.65 -7.88
C GLU A 66 -12.68 -8.42 -6.62
N MET A 67 -11.39 -8.67 -6.48
CA MET A 67 -10.81 -9.19 -5.24
C MET A 67 -9.94 -8.13 -4.58
N GLU A 68 -9.94 -8.15 -3.24
CA GLU A 68 -9.14 -7.24 -2.44
C GLU A 68 -8.35 -7.97 -1.34
N GLY A 69 -7.19 -7.41 -1.02
CA GLY A 69 -6.35 -7.81 0.11
C GLY A 69 -6.05 -6.60 1.00
N HIS A 70 -5.88 -6.85 2.29
CA HIS A 70 -5.58 -5.82 3.29
C HIS A 70 -4.30 -6.17 4.05
N CYS A 71 -3.46 -5.18 4.32
CA CYS A 71 -2.22 -5.33 5.08
C CYS A 71 -2.02 -4.11 6.00
N VAL A 72 -1.31 -4.32 7.11
CA VAL A 72 -0.96 -3.26 8.08
C VAL A 72 0.56 -3.19 8.18
N LEU A 73 1.10 -1.99 7.98
CA LEU A 73 2.50 -1.67 8.25
C LEU A 73 2.58 -0.92 9.60
N GLN A 74 3.55 -1.29 10.44
CA GLN A 74 3.83 -0.68 11.74
C GLN A 74 5.29 -0.23 11.82
#